data_AF-M2NVY2-F1
#
_entry.id   AF-M2NVY2-F1
#
_cell.length_a   1.000
_cell.length_b   1.000
_cell.length_c   1.000
_cell.angle_alpha   90.00
_cell.angle_beta   90.00
_cell.angle_gamma   90.00
#
_symmetry.space_group_name_H-M   'P 1'
#
loop_
_entity.id
_entity.type
_entity.pdbx_description
1 polymer ?
#
loop_
_entity_poly.entity_id
_entity_poly.type
_entity_poly.pdbx_seq_one_letter_code
_entity_poly.pdbx_strand_id
1 'polypeptide(L)'
;MMIVPVEEDASKPKASGWLLWVLGAVAVLVVAAAVTTAVVVLNRVTEPPTPAALPRDTVPVPLGKRELCGLRLVVYIETDEGMTRAAQALRDDQKARRVLTETKAESYERFKKIFADKPELVKLTTPDVLPAVVHLVPVAGTDPEAWANELRQRLPEATKVDVLDPVAAAAKMKTTTPPCPPEGER
;
A
#
# COMPACT_ATOMS: atom_id res chain seq x y z
N MET A 1 44.82 82.24 -3.10
CA MET A 1 43.71 82.17 -2.14
C MET A 1 42.42 82.35 -2.94
N MET A 2 41.76 81.26 -3.31
CA MET A 2 40.46 81.28 -4.00
C MET A 2 39.54 80.36 -3.19
N ILE A 3 38.48 80.93 -2.65
CA ILE A 3 37.43 80.24 -1.88
C ILE A 3 36.35 79.86 -2.90
N VAL A 4 36.08 78.56 -3.03
CA VAL A 4 34.94 78.03 -3.78
C VAL A 4 33.78 77.84 -2.80
N PRO A 5 32.55 78.30 -3.07
CA PRO A 5 31.41 77.97 -2.23
C PRO A 5 30.92 76.55 -2.54
N VAL A 6 30.61 75.82 -1.46
CA VAL A 6 29.88 74.55 -1.47
C VAL A 6 28.40 74.89 -1.68
N GLU A 7 27.78 74.31 -2.71
CA GLU A 7 26.32 74.32 -2.88
C GLU A 7 25.79 72.94 -2.47
N GLU A 8 25.11 72.88 -1.32
CA GLU A 8 24.38 71.72 -0.82
C GLU A 8 23.06 71.58 -1.60
N ASP A 9 22.93 70.51 -2.39
CA ASP A 9 21.68 70.14 -3.04
C ASP A 9 20.85 69.25 -2.10
N ALA A 10 19.90 69.87 -1.40
CA ALA A 10 18.98 69.22 -0.48
C ALA A 10 17.96 68.37 -1.24
N SER A 11 18.25 67.07 -1.38
CA SER A 11 17.36 66.08 -1.97
C SER A 11 16.08 65.89 -1.13
N LYS A 12 14.96 66.43 -1.62
CA LYS A 12 13.60 66.17 -1.07
C LYS A 12 13.13 64.76 -1.46
N PRO A 13 12.73 63.89 -0.52
CA PRO A 13 12.20 62.58 -0.88
C PRO A 13 10.77 62.71 -1.42
N LYS A 14 10.54 62.20 -2.64
CA LYS A 14 9.22 62.00 -3.25
C LYS A 14 8.45 60.92 -2.48
N ALA A 15 7.79 61.32 -1.40
CA ALA A 15 7.10 60.41 -0.49
C ALA A 15 5.79 59.79 -1.05
N SER A 16 5.22 60.26 -2.17
CA SER A 16 3.92 59.74 -2.62
C SER A 16 3.98 58.46 -3.47
N GLY A 17 5.03 58.25 -4.26
CA GLY A 17 5.14 57.09 -5.15
C GLY A 17 5.51 55.80 -4.40
N TRP A 18 6.30 55.91 -3.34
CA TRP A 18 6.76 54.77 -2.54
C TRP A 18 5.64 54.18 -1.67
N LEU A 19 4.81 55.04 -1.06
CA LEU A 19 3.66 54.61 -0.26
C LEU A 19 2.61 53.86 -1.09
N LEU A 20 2.35 54.31 -2.32
CA LEU A 20 1.43 53.62 -3.24
C LEU A 20 1.97 52.25 -3.69
N TRP A 21 3.28 52.13 -3.89
CA TRP A 21 3.93 50.86 -4.25
C TRP A 21 3.88 49.85 -3.10
N VAL A 22 4.12 50.29 -1.87
CA VAL A 22 4.05 49.44 -0.67
C VAL A 22 2.62 48.93 -0.45
N LEU A 23 1.60 49.79 -0.61
CA LEU A 23 0.20 49.38 -0.49
C LEU A 23 -0.22 48.36 -1.55
N GLY A 24 0.23 48.54 -2.80
CA GLY A 24 -0.01 47.57 -3.87
C GLY A 24 0.64 46.21 -3.58
N ALA A 25 1.88 46.20 -3.12
CA ALA A 25 2.59 44.96 -2.78
C ALA A 25 1.93 44.21 -1.61
N VAL A 26 1.48 44.93 -0.58
CA VAL A 26 0.76 44.34 0.56
C VAL A 26 -0.58 43.75 0.12
N ALA A 27 -1.35 44.45 -0.71
CA ALA A 27 -2.61 43.92 -1.23
C ALA A 27 -2.43 42.63 -2.04
N VAL A 28 -1.40 42.57 -2.89
CA VAL A 28 -1.06 41.36 -3.66
C VAL A 28 -0.69 40.20 -2.73
N LEU A 29 0.11 40.45 -1.68
CA LEU A 29 0.50 39.43 -0.70
C LEU A 29 -0.71 38.89 0.08
N VAL A 30 -1.64 39.75 0.48
CA VAL A 30 -2.86 39.34 1.19
C VAL A 30 -3.75 38.49 0.30
N VAL A 31 -3.92 38.87 -0.96
CA VAL A 31 -4.70 38.07 -1.93
C VAL A 31 -4.04 36.71 -2.18
N ALA A 32 -2.71 36.66 -2.35
CA ALA A 32 -1.98 35.40 -2.52
C ALA A 32 -2.11 34.48 -1.29
N ALA A 33 -2.07 35.04 -0.08
CA ALA A 33 -2.27 34.29 1.16
C ALA A 33 -3.70 33.73 1.29
N ALA A 34 -4.71 34.51 0.89
CA ALA A 34 -6.11 34.08 0.90
C ALA A 34 -6.39 32.97 -0.14
N VAL A 35 -5.80 33.07 -1.34
CA VAL A 35 -5.97 32.06 -2.39
C VAL A 35 -5.31 30.74 -2.00
N THR A 36 -4.10 30.79 -1.43
CA THR A 36 -3.39 29.57 -0.99
C THR A 36 -4.13 28.85 0.15
N THR A 37 -4.67 29.59 1.13
CA THR A 37 -5.49 29.01 2.20
C THR A 37 -6.79 28.41 1.67
N ALA A 38 -7.49 29.08 0.74
CA ALA A 38 -8.71 28.54 0.13
C ALA A 38 -8.45 27.24 -0.65
N VAL A 39 -7.36 27.16 -1.41
CA VAL A 39 -6.96 25.94 -2.15
C VAL A 39 -6.67 24.79 -1.19
N VAL A 40 -5.94 25.03 -0.10
CA VAL A 40 -5.62 23.98 0.90
C VAL A 40 -6.88 23.49 1.61
N VAL A 41 -7.81 24.40 1.95
CA VAL A 41 -9.07 24.04 2.62
C VAL A 41 -9.99 23.26 1.67
N LEU A 42 -10.14 23.69 0.41
CA LEU A 42 -10.92 22.92 -0.57
C LEU A 42 -10.34 21.53 -0.80
N ASN A 43 -9.02 21.41 -0.91
CA ASN A 43 -8.38 20.13 -1.20
C ASN A 43 -8.55 19.11 -0.06
N ARG A 44 -8.60 19.56 1.20
CA ARG A 44 -8.88 18.71 2.37
C ARG A 44 -10.33 18.25 2.48
N VAL A 45 -11.28 19.00 1.92
CA VAL A 45 -12.71 18.61 1.94
C VAL A 45 -13.01 17.52 0.90
N THR A 46 -12.19 17.41 -0.14
CA THR A 46 -12.33 16.40 -1.20
C THR A 46 -11.60 15.08 -0.94
N GLU A 47 -10.78 14.97 0.11
CA GLU A 47 -10.18 13.69 0.48
C GLU A 47 -11.28 12.77 1.04
N PRO A 48 -11.60 11.64 0.37
CA PRO A 48 -12.54 10.68 0.94
C PRO A 48 -11.99 10.22 2.30
N PRO A 49 -12.87 10.04 3.32
CA PRO A 49 -12.44 9.62 4.63
C PRO A 49 -11.61 8.34 4.49
N THR A 50 -10.38 8.37 5.03
CA THR A 50 -9.51 7.21 5.05
C THR A 50 -10.31 6.05 5.65
N PRO A 51 -10.50 4.92 4.92
CA PRO A 51 -11.19 3.77 5.48
C PRO A 51 -10.55 3.43 6.81
N ALA A 52 -11.36 3.29 7.86
CA ALA A 52 -10.86 2.93 9.18
C ALA A 52 -9.96 1.70 9.06
N ALA A 53 -8.72 1.80 9.55
CA ALA A 53 -7.77 0.71 9.46
C ALA A 53 -8.37 -0.53 10.16
N LEU A 54 -8.55 -1.61 9.39
CA LEU A 54 -9.02 -2.87 9.94
C LEU A 54 -8.03 -3.36 11.00
N PRO A 55 -8.52 -4.04 12.06
CA PRO A 55 -7.65 -4.58 13.09
C PRO A 55 -6.65 -5.56 12.48
N ARG A 56 -5.41 -5.50 12.97
CA ARG A 56 -4.37 -6.47 12.64
C ARG A 56 -4.51 -7.65 13.60
N ASP A 57 -4.61 -8.84 13.02
CA ASP A 57 -4.59 -10.11 13.74
C ASP A 57 -3.64 -11.04 12.99
N THR A 58 -2.38 -10.98 13.40
CA THR A 58 -1.26 -11.67 12.78
C THR A 58 -0.91 -12.98 13.48
N VAL A 59 -1.70 -13.41 14.47
CA VAL A 59 -1.54 -14.75 15.04
C VAL A 59 -1.75 -15.75 13.90
N PRO A 60 -0.77 -16.62 13.59
CA PRO A 60 -0.93 -17.59 12.52
C PRO A 60 -2.13 -18.49 12.78
N VAL A 61 -3.05 -18.54 11.81
CA VAL A 61 -4.21 -19.44 11.87
C VAL A 61 -4.34 -20.24 10.57
N PRO A 62 -4.83 -21.50 10.63
CA PRO A 62 -5.08 -22.27 9.42
C PRO A 62 -6.03 -21.56 8.46
N LEU A 63 -5.76 -21.62 7.16
CA LEU A 63 -6.67 -21.13 6.13
C LEU A 63 -8.00 -21.89 6.22
N GLY A 64 -7.96 -23.20 6.39
CA GLY A 64 -9.13 -24.04 6.59
C GLY A 64 -10.17 -23.88 5.46
N LYS A 65 -11.38 -23.43 5.81
CA LYS A 65 -12.49 -23.23 4.85
C LYS A 65 -12.60 -21.79 4.32
N ARG A 66 -11.71 -20.89 4.74
CA ARG A 66 -11.74 -19.48 4.37
C ARG A 66 -11.35 -19.29 2.91
N GLU A 67 -11.99 -18.33 2.26
CA GLU A 67 -11.61 -17.94 0.90
C GLU A 67 -10.99 -16.54 0.90
N LEU A 68 -9.81 -16.39 0.30
CA LEU A 68 -9.18 -15.09 0.13
C LEU A 68 -9.53 -14.52 -1.25
N CYS A 69 -10.38 -13.50 -1.27
CA CYS A 69 -10.79 -12.80 -2.48
C CYS A 69 -10.09 -11.44 -2.67
N GLY A 70 -9.43 -10.93 -1.63
CA GLY A 70 -8.70 -9.68 -1.66
C GLY A 70 -7.26 -9.83 -2.17
N LEU A 71 -6.57 -8.70 -2.24
CA LEU A 71 -5.13 -8.66 -2.48
C LEU A 71 -4.39 -9.43 -1.38
N ARG A 72 -3.48 -10.31 -1.77
CA ARG A 72 -2.65 -11.08 -0.84
C ARG A 72 -1.28 -11.40 -1.42
N LEU A 73 -0.34 -11.72 -0.54
CA LEU A 73 0.91 -12.36 -0.91
C LEU A 73 0.81 -13.86 -0.58
N VAL A 74 1.44 -14.69 -1.38
CA VAL A 74 1.48 -16.14 -1.23
C VAL A 74 2.93 -16.57 -1.16
N VAL A 75 3.36 -17.05 0.01
CA VAL A 75 4.71 -17.53 0.28
C VAL A 75 4.68 -19.06 0.21
N TYR A 76 5.33 -19.63 -0.78
CA TYR A 76 5.44 -21.06 -1.01
C TYR A 76 6.66 -21.62 -0.29
N ILE A 77 6.47 -22.67 0.50
CA ILE A 77 7.49 -23.27 1.35
C ILE A 77 7.44 -24.79 1.19
N GLU A 78 8.60 -25.42 1.19
CA GLU A 78 8.73 -26.84 0.84
C GLU A 78 8.09 -27.79 1.87
N THR A 79 8.14 -27.43 3.17
CA THR A 79 7.69 -28.29 4.28
C THR A 79 6.73 -27.57 5.22
N ASP A 80 5.89 -28.34 5.90
CA ASP A 80 4.93 -27.82 6.90
C ASP A 80 5.63 -27.20 8.12
N GLU A 81 6.79 -27.74 8.52
CA GLU A 81 7.62 -27.16 9.59
C GLU A 81 8.27 -25.84 9.16
N GLY A 82 8.72 -25.75 7.91
CA GLY A 82 9.21 -24.50 7.32
C GLY A 82 8.11 -23.46 7.29
N MET A 83 6.91 -23.85 6.85
CA MET A 83 5.73 -22.98 6.84
C MET A 83 5.37 -22.47 8.23
N THR A 84 5.38 -23.35 9.24
CA THR A 84 5.10 -22.96 10.63
C THR A 84 6.12 -21.94 11.15
N ARG A 85 7.41 -22.14 10.87
CA ARG A 85 8.48 -21.21 11.26
C ARG A 85 8.34 -19.86 10.55
N ALA A 86 8.13 -19.86 9.25
CA ALA A 86 7.92 -18.64 8.47
C ALA A 86 6.71 -17.86 8.98
N ALA A 87 5.58 -18.54 9.23
CA ALA A 87 4.38 -17.92 9.74
C ALA A 87 4.60 -17.26 11.11
N GLN A 88 5.34 -17.92 12.00
CA GLN A 88 5.73 -17.32 13.29
C GLN A 88 6.63 -16.10 13.11
N ALA A 89 7.62 -16.15 12.21
CA ALA A 89 8.49 -15.02 11.92
C ALA A 89 7.75 -13.82 11.30
N LEU A 90 6.65 -14.08 10.59
CA LEU A 90 5.83 -13.06 9.93
C LEU A 90 4.76 -12.45 10.84
N ARG A 91 4.54 -13.02 12.03
CA ARG A 91 3.55 -12.50 13.00
C ARG A 91 3.79 -11.04 13.36
N ASP A 92 5.05 -10.65 13.52
CA ASP A 92 5.40 -9.29 13.97
C ASP A 92 5.64 -8.31 12.81
N ASP A 93 5.45 -8.77 11.56
CA ASP A 93 5.60 -7.94 10.38
C ASP A 93 4.51 -6.85 10.34
N GLN A 94 4.93 -5.59 10.42
CA GLN A 94 4.04 -4.41 10.43
C GLN A 94 3.18 -4.30 9.16
N LYS A 95 3.63 -4.87 8.05
CA LYS A 95 2.91 -4.89 6.77
C LYS A 95 1.85 -5.98 6.72
N ALA A 96 1.94 -7.00 7.57
CA ALA A 96 0.93 -8.05 7.68
C ALA A 96 -0.25 -7.61 8.55
N ARG A 97 -1.45 -7.74 7.99
CA ARG A 97 -2.72 -7.66 8.72
C ARG A 97 -3.18 -9.05 9.18
N ARG A 98 -2.98 -10.07 8.35
CA ARG A 98 -3.31 -11.48 8.63
C ARG A 98 -2.17 -12.38 8.18
N VAL A 99 -1.96 -13.45 8.94
CA VAL A 99 -1.06 -14.56 8.59
C VAL A 99 -1.88 -15.84 8.61
N LEU A 100 -2.04 -16.46 7.44
CA LEU A 100 -2.83 -17.66 7.26
C LEU A 100 -1.95 -18.80 6.77
N THR A 101 -2.09 -19.97 7.37
CA THR A 101 -1.25 -21.13 7.08
C THR A 101 -2.02 -22.19 6.30
N GLU A 102 -1.37 -22.86 5.37
CA GLU A 102 -1.93 -23.98 4.64
C GLU A 102 -0.84 -25.03 4.48
N THR A 103 -1.06 -26.19 5.09
CA THR A 103 -0.15 -27.35 5.00
C THR A 103 -0.16 -27.97 3.60
N LYS A 104 0.83 -28.82 3.28
CA LYS A 104 0.86 -29.58 2.01
C LYS A 104 -0.43 -30.40 1.81
N ALA A 105 -0.93 -31.00 2.89
CA ALA A 105 -2.19 -31.75 2.87
C ALA A 105 -3.40 -30.85 2.56
N GLU A 106 -3.51 -29.68 3.20
CA GLU A 106 -4.58 -28.71 2.92
C GLU A 106 -4.49 -28.14 1.50
N SER A 107 -3.27 -27.84 1.03
CA SER A 107 -2.98 -27.44 -0.35
C SER A 107 -3.49 -28.49 -1.35
N TYR A 108 -3.30 -29.78 -1.06
CA TYR A 108 -3.81 -30.88 -1.89
C TYR A 108 -5.34 -30.95 -1.89
N GLU A 109 -5.97 -30.80 -0.72
CA GLU A 109 -7.44 -30.74 -0.64
C GLU A 109 -8.01 -29.57 -1.45
N ARG A 110 -7.36 -28.40 -1.40
CA ARG A 110 -7.76 -27.26 -2.24
C ARG A 110 -7.49 -27.53 -3.72
N PHE A 111 -6.35 -28.13 -4.06
CA PHE A 111 -6.02 -28.50 -5.43
C PHE A 111 -7.09 -29.39 -6.05
N LYS A 112 -7.54 -30.43 -5.32
CA LYS A 112 -8.63 -31.31 -5.77
C LYS A 112 -9.92 -30.55 -6.06
N LYS A 113 -10.25 -29.54 -5.25
CA LYS A 113 -11.44 -28.70 -5.47
C LYS A 113 -11.31 -27.83 -6.72
N ILE A 114 -10.16 -27.18 -6.92
CA ILE A 114 -9.90 -26.31 -8.07
C ILE A 114 -9.92 -27.10 -9.38
N PHE A 115 -9.39 -28.33 -9.35
CA PHE A 115 -9.30 -29.20 -10.53
C PHE A 115 -10.33 -30.33 -10.51
N ALA A 116 -11.47 -30.12 -9.85
CA ALA A 116 -12.53 -31.12 -9.77
C ALA A 116 -13.02 -31.55 -11.17
N ASP A 117 -13.06 -30.62 -12.12
CA ASP A 117 -13.46 -30.87 -13.52
C ASP A 117 -12.32 -31.48 -14.38
N LYS A 118 -11.14 -31.69 -13.81
CA LYS A 118 -9.92 -32.20 -14.47
C LYS A 118 -9.30 -33.37 -13.69
N PRO A 119 -10.00 -34.52 -13.59
CA PRO A 119 -9.58 -35.63 -12.74
C PRO A 119 -8.23 -36.23 -13.13
N GLU A 120 -7.80 -36.09 -14.38
CA GLU A 120 -6.48 -36.49 -14.86
C GLU A 120 -5.36 -35.71 -14.16
N LEU A 121 -5.53 -34.41 -13.91
CA LEU A 121 -4.55 -33.59 -13.18
C LEU A 121 -4.48 -34.01 -11.71
N VAL A 122 -5.62 -34.35 -11.12
CA VAL A 122 -5.70 -34.85 -9.74
C VAL A 122 -4.98 -36.19 -9.58
N LYS A 123 -5.12 -37.10 -10.54
CA LYS A 123 -4.44 -38.41 -10.52
C LYS A 123 -2.92 -38.31 -10.67
N LEU A 124 -2.43 -37.27 -11.36
CA LEU A 124 -1.01 -37.04 -11.58
C LEU A 124 -0.34 -36.20 -10.48
N THR A 125 -1.12 -35.74 -9.50
CA THR A 125 -0.61 -34.89 -8.41
C THR A 125 -0.76 -35.61 -7.09
N THR A 126 0.30 -35.57 -6.29
CA THR A 126 0.32 -36.10 -4.92
C THR A 126 0.52 -34.95 -3.92
N PRO A 127 0.16 -35.13 -2.64
CA PRO A 127 0.34 -34.08 -1.64
C PRO A 127 1.81 -33.64 -1.45
N ASP A 128 2.75 -34.57 -1.60
CA ASP A 128 4.18 -34.32 -1.38
C ASP A 128 4.82 -33.38 -2.41
N VAL A 129 4.25 -33.27 -3.61
CA VAL A 129 4.73 -32.34 -4.65
C VAL A 129 4.11 -30.95 -4.55
N LEU A 130 3.12 -30.75 -3.67
CA LEU A 130 2.51 -29.44 -3.44
C LEU A 130 3.17 -28.74 -2.26
N PRO A 131 3.56 -27.46 -2.38
CA PRO A 131 4.16 -26.73 -1.28
C PRO A 131 3.16 -26.46 -0.14
N ALA A 132 3.71 -26.32 1.06
CA ALA A 132 3.04 -25.62 2.15
C ALA A 132 3.03 -24.12 1.85
N VAL A 133 2.06 -23.38 2.38
CA VAL A 133 1.84 -21.98 2.00
C VAL A 133 1.55 -21.11 3.22
N VAL A 134 2.16 -19.93 3.24
CA VAL A 134 1.71 -18.81 4.09
C VAL A 134 1.03 -17.79 3.20
N HIS A 135 -0.25 -17.51 3.46
CA HIS A 135 -0.98 -16.41 2.84
C HIS A 135 -0.91 -15.19 3.75
N LEU A 136 -0.52 -14.06 3.18
CA LEU A 136 -0.40 -12.79 3.89
C LEU A 136 -1.41 -11.80 3.33
N VAL A 137 -2.27 -11.28 4.19
CA VAL A 137 -3.14 -10.14 3.83
C VAL A 137 -2.43 -8.87 4.29
N PRO A 138 -2.10 -7.93 3.38
CA PRO A 138 -1.44 -6.70 3.78
C PRO A 138 -2.35 -5.74 4.54
N VAL A 139 -1.72 -4.86 5.31
CA VAL A 139 -2.36 -3.62 5.77
C VAL A 139 -2.65 -2.73 4.56
N ALA A 140 -3.79 -2.03 4.56
CA ALA A 140 -4.15 -1.10 3.48
C ALA A 140 -3.03 -0.07 3.24
N GLY A 141 -2.72 0.20 1.97
CA GLY A 141 -1.64 1.12 1.57
C GLY A 141 -0.24 0.49 1.56
N THR A 142 -0.08 -0.77 1.94
CA THR A 142 1.17 -1.51 1.73
C THR A 142 1.43 -1.70 0.24
N ASP A 143 2.66 -1.41 -0.21
CA ASP A 143 3.13 -1.81 -1.55
C ASP A 143 3.41 -3.33 -1.56
N PRO A 144 2.59 -4.13 -2.27
CA PRO A 144 2.69 -5.58 -2.22
C PRO A 144 3.88 -6.12 -2.99
N GLU A 145 4.34 -5.46 -4.05
CA GLU A 145 5.49 -5.91 -4.85
C GLU A 145 6.79 -5.62 -4.12
N ALA A 146 6.90 -4.43 -3.52
CA ALA A 146 8.03 -4.10 -2.66
C ALA A 146 8.12 -5.05 -1.46
N TRP A 147 6.97 -5.36 -0.82
CA TRP A 147 6.94 -6.31 0.28
C TRP A 147 7.28 -7.74 -0.17
N ALA A 148 6.77 -8.20 -1.31
CA ALA A 148 7.13 -9.52 -1.84
C ALA A 148 8.65 -9.63 -2.11
N ASN A 149 9.27 -8.59 -2.67
CA ASN A 149 10.72 -8.54 -2.88
C ASN A 149 11.51 -8.62 -1.58
N GLU A 150 11.06 -7.90 -0.54
CA GLU A 150 11.68 -7.98 0.79
C GLU A 150 11.56 -9.39 1.37
N LEU A 151 10.38 -10.01 1.28
CA LEU A 151 10.14 -11.36 1.79
C LEU A 151 11.02 -12.40 1.11
N ARG A 152 11.22 -12.30 -0.21
CA ARG A 152 12.14 -13.17 -0.97
C ARG A 152 13.58 -13.10 -0.45
N GLN A 153 13.99 -11.95 0.09
CA GLN A 153 15.34 -11.77 0.66
C GLN A 153 15.42 -12.21 2.12
N ARG A 154 14.35 -11.98 2.90
CA ARG A 154 14.30 -12.21 4.35
C ARG A 154 13.96 -13.66 4.72
N LEU A 155 13.27 -14.40 3.86
CA LEU A 155 12.81 -15.76 4.12
C LEU A 155 13.57 -16.77 3.25
N PRO A 156 14.72 -17.31 3.70
CA PRO A 156 15.48 -18.29 2.93
C PRO A 156 14.74 -19.62 2.71
N GLU A 157 13.72 -19.89 3.52
CA GLU A 157 12.83 -21.05 3.43
C GLU A 157 11.72 -20.90 2.38
N ALA A 158 11.50 -19.69 1.84
CA ALA A 158 10.54 -19.46 0.79
C ALA A 158 11.10 -19.88 -0.56
N THR A 159 10.49 -20.91 -1.17
CA THR A 159 10.80 -21.32 -2.54
C THR A 159 10.31 -20.29 -3.56
N LYS A 160 9.19 -19.62 -3.25
CA LYS A 160 8.60 -18.58 -4.09
C LYS A 160 7.73 -17.64 -3.25
N VAL A 161 7.65 -16.37 -3.67
CA VAL A 161 6.67 -15.41 -3.15
C VAL A 161 5.95 -14.79 -4.33
N ASP A 162 4.62 -14.87 -4.36
CA ASP A 162 3.79 -14.27 -5.41
C ASP A 162 2.83 -13.23 -4.82
N VAL A 163 2.50 -12.21 -5.63
CA VAL A 163 1.42 -11.27 -5.34
C VAL A 163 0.19 -11.70 -6.12
N LEU A 164 -0.92 -11.90 -5.42
CA LEU A 164 -2.23 -12.19 -6.02
C LEU A 164 -3.17 -11.00 -5.78
N ASP A 165 -3.55 -10.34 -6.88
CA ASP A 165 -4.56 -9.29 -6.90
C ASP A 165 -5.71 -9.70 -7.84
N PRO A 166 -6.79 -10.30 -7.31
CA PRO A 166 -7.93 -10.73 -8.11
C PRO A 166 -8.63 -9.58 -8.83
N VAL A 167 -8.64 -8.38 -8.25
CA VAL A 167 -9.31 -7.21 -8.84
C VAL A 167 -8.53 -6.70 -10.04
N ALA A 168 -7.21 -6.54 -9.89
CA ALA A 168 -6.36 -6.17 -11.01
C ALA A 168 -6.33 -7.24 -12.11
N ALA A 169 -6.35 -8.53 -11.74
CA ALA A 169 -6.43 -9.63 -12.70
C ALA A 169 -7.74 -9.60 -13.50
N ALA A 170 -8.88 -9.42 -12.83
CA ALA A 170 -10.18 -9.33 -13.48
C ALA A 170 -10.31 -8.11 -14.41
N ALA A 171 -9.79 -6.95 -13.98
CA ALA A 171 -9.73 -5.76 -14.82
C ALA A 171 -8.95 -6.01 -16.13
N LYS A 172 -7.79 -6.69 -16.05
CA LYS A 172 -6.99 -7.08 -17.22
C LYS A 172 -7.74 -8.05 -18.14
N MET A 173 -8.52 -8.97 -17.57
CA MET A 173 -9.32 -9.95 -18.30
C MET A 173 -10.68 -9.42 -18.77
N LYS A 174 -11.02 -8.17 -18.45
CA LYS A 174 -12.34 -7.56 -18.70
C LYS A 174 -13.50 -8.38 -18.11
N THR A 175 -13.29 -8.99 -16.95
CA THR A 175 -14.29 -9.75 -16.23
C THR A 175 -14.69 -9.04 -14.94
N THR A 176 -15.88 -9.35 -14.42
CA THR A 176 -16.34 -8.86 -13.12
C THR A 176 -16.01 -9.89 -12.05
N THR A 177 -15.37 -9.45 -10.96
CA THR A 177 -15.19 -10.26 -9.77
C THR A 177 -16.40 -10.13 -8.85
N PRO A 178 -16.83 -11.21 -8.17
CA PRO A 178 -17.82 -11.10 -7.11
C PRO A 178 -17.30 -10.15 -6.00
N PRO A 179 -18.17 -9.37 -5.34
CA PRO A 179 -17.77 -8.37 -4.37
C PRO A 179 -16.97 -9.00 -3.23
N CYS A 180 -15.79 -8.48 -2.94
CA CYS A 180 -14.95 -8.93 -1.84
C CYS A 180 -15.14 -7.97 -0.66
N PRO A 181 -15.40 -8.48 0.56
CA PRO A 181 -15.55 -7.61 1.71
C PRO A 181 -14.20 -6.93 2.05
N PRO A 182 -14.20 -5.82 2.80
CA PRO A 182 -12.99 -5.00 3.01
C PRO A 182 -11.84 -5.77 3.68
N GLU A 183 -12.15 -6.80 4.44
CA GLU A 183 -11.18 -7.72 5.03
C GLU A 183 -10.46 -8.61 4.00
N GLY A 184 -11.02 -8.81 2.81
CA GLY A 184 -10.40 -9.65 1.79
C GLY A 184 -10.56 -11.16 1.99
N GLU A 185 -11.36 -11.58 2.97
CA GLU A 185 -11.63 -12.96 3.38
C GLU A 185 -13.16 -13.24 3.33
N ARG A 186 -13.57 -14.46 2.95
CA ARG A 186 -14.96 -14.95 3.01
C ARG A 186 -15.05 -16.25 3.79
#